data_AF-A0A453JC34-F1
#
_entry.id   AF-A0A453JC34-F1
#
_cell.length_a   1.000
_cell.length_b   1.000
_cell.length_c   1.000
_cell.angle_alpha   90.00
_cell.angle_beta   90.00
_cell.angle_gamma   90.00
#
_symmetry.space_group_name_H-M   'P 1'
#
loop_
_entity.id
_entity.type
_entity.pdbx_description
1 polymer ?
#
loop_
_entity_poly.entity_id
_entity_poly.type
_entity_poly.pdbx_seq_one_letter_code
_entity_poly.pdbx_strand_id
1 'polypeptide(L)'
;QKELSFDGARVMGIDASNQIILASGKAPGVGGEHVLRKISMLSSHEAHTIQLPPDTKVVKDICILPGGSALFASLGRRLSLFSMTTNSVVLECNLP
;
A
#
# COMPACT_ATOMS: atom_id res chain seq x y z
N GLN A 1 15.59 -0.01 -18.02
CA GLN A 1 14.98 0.51 -16.77
C GLN A 1 13.53 0.87 -17.09
N LYS A 2 12.54 0.23 -16.46
CA LYS A 2 11.11 0.53 -16.69
C LYS A 2 10.65 1.49 -15.61
N GLU A 3 10.10 2.62 -16.01
CA GLU A 3 9.53 3.59 -15.07
C GLU A 3 8.15 3.10 -14.63
N LEU A 4 7.95 3.00 -13.31
CA LEU A 4 6.65 2.72 -12.72
C LEU A 4 6.01 4.06 -12.36
N SER A 5 5.00 4.48 -13.11
CA SER A 5 4.23 5.67 -12.76
C SER A 5 3.25 5.35 -11.63
N PHE A 6 3.23 6.21 -10.62
CA PHE A 6 2.28 6.16 -9.51
C PHE A 6 1.68 7.56 -9.36
N ASP A 7 0.43 7.74 -9.77
CA ASP A 7 -0.24 9.00 -9.49
C ASP A 7 -0.53 9.11 -7.99
N GLY A 8 -0.28 10.29 -7.45
CA GLY A 8 -0.55 10.59 -6.04
C GLY A 8 0.22 9.71 -5.04
N ALA A 9 1.35 9.10 -5.42
CA ALA A 9 2.20 8.42 -4.46
C ALA A 9 2.72 9.39 -3.39
N ARG A 10 2.63 8.98 -2.13
CA ARG A 10 2.97 9.84 -0.98
C ARG A 10 3.85 9.14 0.03
N VAL A 11 3.58 7.86 0.32
CA VAL A 11 4.33 7.08 1.31
C VAL A 11 4.61 5.67 0.84
N MET A 12 5.76 5.14 1.29
CA MET A 12 6.28 3.84 0.93
C MET A 12 6.89 3.16 2.16
N GLY A 13 6.65 1.85 2.29
CA GLY A 13 7.37 0.97 3.22
C GLY A 13 8.27 0.02 2.44
N ILE A 14 9.43 -0.32 3.00
CA ILE A 14 10.40 -1.24 2.39
C ILE A 14 10.62 -2.44 3.31
N ASP A 15 10.29 -3.63 2.81
CA ASP A 15 10.67 -4.91 3.39
C ASP A 15 11.90 -5.43 2.65
N ALA A 16 13.08 -5.10 3.17
CA ALA A 16 14.34 -5.51 2.57
C ALA A 16 14.57 -7.03 2.66
N SER A 17 14.01 -7.70 3.68
CA SER A 17 14.19 -9.15 3.86
C SER A 17 13.50 -9.91 2.74
N ASN A 18 12.27 -9.54 2.43
CA ASN A 18 11.48 -10.17 1.37
C ASN A 18 11.58 -9.46 0.02
N GLN A 19 12.45 -8.44 -0.07
CA GLN A 19 12.69 -7.67 -1.28
C GLN A 19 11.42 -7.05 -1.86
N ILE A 20 10.56 -6.49 -1.00
CA ILE A 20 9.28 -5.90 -1.37
C ILE A 20 9.23 -4.43 -1.00
N ILE A 21 8.70 -3.62 -1.92
CA ILE A 21 8.29 -2.25 -1.65
C ILE A 21 6.76 -2.20 -1.64
N LEU A 22 6.18 -1.63 -0.60
CA LEU A 22 4.76 -1.30 -0.53
C LEU A 22 4.59 0.20 -0.73
N ALA A 23 3.95 0.60 -1.81
CA ALA A 23 3.72 2.01 -2.14
C ALA A 23 2.23 2.34 -2.09
N SER A 24 1.89 3.48 -1.50
CA SER A 24 0.53 4.05 -1.62
C SER A 24 0.41 4.90 -2.89
N GLY A 25 -0.79 4.99 -3.44
CA GLY A 25 -1.07 5.89 -4.55
C GLY A 25 -2.52 5.81 -5.00
N LYS A 26 -2.75 6.19 -6.26
CA LYS A 26 -4.03 6.04 -6.95
C LYS A 26 -3.92 5.05 -8.10
N ALA A 27 -5.02 4.36 -8.39
CA ALA A 27 -5.17 3.60 -9.61
C ALA A 27 -5.04 4.54 -10.84
N PRO A 28 -4.54 4.04 -12.00
CA PRO A 28 -4.45 4.84 -13.21
C PRO A 28 -5.81 5.42 -13.63
N GLY A 29 -5.84 6.68 -14.05
CA GLY A 29 -7.04 7.37 -14.52
C GLY A 29 -7.43 8.57 -13.65
N VAL A 30 -8.18 9.52 -14.23
CA VAL A 30 -8.63 10.73 -13.53
C VAL A 30 -9.61 10.33 -12.43
N GLY A 31 -9.30 10.71 -11.18
CA GLY A 31 -10.14 10.39 -10.03
C GLY A 31 -10.00 8.95 -9.52
N GLY A 32 -8.93 8.23 -9.91
CA GLY A 32 -8.69 6.84 -9.51
C GLY A 32 -8.75 6.60 -8.00
N GLU A 33 -9.22 5.39 -7.66
CA GLU A 33 -9.33 4.93 -6.27
C GLU A 33 -7.97 4.87 -5.58
N HIS A 34 -7.99 5.00 -4.25
CA HIS A 34 -6.78 4.86 -3.45
C HIS A 34 -6.40 3.40 -3.34
N VAL A 35 -5.15 3.08 -3.65
CA VAL A 35 -4.63 1.71 -3.74
C VAL A 35 -3.30 1.58 -3.03
N LEU A 36 -2.95 0.33 -2.71
CA LEU A 36 -1.56 -0.05 -2.44
C LEU A 36 -0.98 -0.74 -3.68
N ARG A 37 0.31 -0.57 -3.91
CA ARG A 37 1.07 -1.32 -4.91
C ARG A 37 2.20 -2.06 -4.22
N LYS A 38 2.24 -3.38 -4.46
CA LYS A 38 3.28 -4.27 -3.99
C LYS A 38 4.25 -4.52 -5.13
N ILE A 39 5.49 -4.09 -4.97
CA ILE A 39 6.52 -4.10 -6.01
C ILE A 39 7.64 -5.03 -5.55
N SER A 40 7.98 -6.00 -6.40
CA SER A 40 9.17 -6.82 -6.21
C SER A 40 10.42 -6.02 -6.58
N MET A 41 11.41 -5.98 -5.68
CA MET A 41 12.72 -5.37 -5.96
C MET A 41 13.58 -6.27 -6.85
N LEU A 42 13.30 -7.57 -6.88
CA LEU A 42 13.97 -8.54 -7.76
C LEU A 42 13.42 -8.50 -9.19
N SER A 43 12.11 -8.25 -9.34
CA SER A 43 11.38 -8.19 -10.60
C SER A 43 10.57 -6.89 -10.68
N SER A 44 11.22 -5.79 -11.05
CA SER A 44 10.56 -4.47 -11.22
C SER A 44 9.39 -4.45 -12.23
N HIS A 45 9.22 -5.53 -13.01
CA HIS A 45 8.10 -5.71 -13.93
C HIS A 45 6.77 -6.08 -13.23
N GLU A 46 6.81 -6.53 -11.97
CA GLU A 46 5.66 -7.09 -11.25
C GLU A 46 5.21 -6.16 -10.10
N ALA A 47 4.62 -5.02 -10.47
CA ALA A 47 3.94 -4.16 -9.53
C ALA A 47 2.45 -4.55 -9.47
N HIS A 48 2.05 -5.22 -8.39
CA HIS A 48 0.68 -5.66 -8.17
C HIS A 48 -0.13 -4.57 -7.49
N THR A 49 -1.24 -4.16 -8.11
CA THR A 49 -2.19 -3.22 -7.51
C THR A 49 -3.15 -3.96 -6.61
N ILE A 50 -3.32 -3.44 -5.40
CA ILE A 50 -4.16 -3.99 -4.34
C ILE A 50 -5.21 -2.95 -4.02
N GLN A 51 -6.48 -3.33 -4.22
CA GLN A 51 -7.61 -2.49 -3.88
C GLN A 51 -7.75 -2.39 -2.36
N LEU A 52 -7.91 -1.16 -1.89
CA LEU A 52 -8.15 -0.90 -0.47
C LEU A 52 -9.65 -0.98 -0.17
N PRO A 53 -10.02 -1.26 1.09
CA PRO A 53 -11.41 -1.16 1.52
C PRO A 53 -12.00 0.22 1.17
N PRO A 54 -13.33 0.29 0.90
CA PRO A 54 -14.01 1.55 0.68
C PRO A 54 -13.72 2.55 1.81
N ASP A 55 -13.70 3.84 1.47
CA ASP A 55 -13.44 4.94 2.41
C ASP A 55 -12.06 4.99 3.07
N THR A 56 -11.11 4.14 2.67
CA THR A 56 -9.72 4.27 3.14
C THR A 56 -9.15 5.67 2.84
N LYS A 57 -9.54 6.30 1.74
CA LYS A 57 -8.97 7.58 1.24
C LYS A 57 -7.43 7.50 1.12
N VAL A 58 -6.75 8.65 1.13
CA VAL A 58 -5.28 8.74 0.98
C VAL A 58 -4.59 8.07 2.17
N VAL A 59 -3.72 7.10 1.91
CA VAL A 59 -2.77 6.56 2.89
C VAL A 59 -1.70 7.62 3.18
N LYS A 60 -1.44 7.88 4.47
CA LYS A 60 -0.56 8.94 4.97
C LYS A 60 0.69 8.42 5.64
N ASP A 61 0.67 7.18 6.11
CA ASP A 61 1.82 6.54 6.71
C ASP A 61 1.74 5.03 6.53
N ILE A 62 2.89 4.37 6.42
CA ILE A 62 3.04 2.92 6.30
C ILE A 62 4.21 2.48 7.17
N CYS A 63 3.95 1.54 8.08
CA CYS A 63 4.94 0.87 8.89
C CYS A 63 4.91 -0.63 8.58
N ILE A 64 6.01 -1.19 8.07
CA ILE A 64 6.13 -2.64 7.88
C ILE A 64 6.55 -3.26 9.21
N LEU A 65 5.77 -4.23 9.65
CA LEU A 65 5.98 -4.97 10.89
C LEU A 65 6.76 -6.27 10.60
N PRO A 66 7.48 -6.79 11.60
CA PRO A 66 8.05 -8.14 11.52
C PRO A 66 6.96 -9.18 11.18
N GLY A 67 7.30 -10.19 10.38
CA GLY A 67 6.38 -11.28 10.03
C GLY A 67 5.49 -11.02 8.81
N GLY A 68 5.77 -10.00 7.99
CA GLY A 68 5.11 -9.80 6.69
C GLY A 68 3.74 -9.13 6.78
N SER A 69 3.55 -8.27 7.77
CA SER A 69 2.36 -7.40 7.88
C SER A 69 2.77 -5.94 7.77
N ALA A 70 1.85 -5.07 7.40
CA ALA A 70 2.05 -3.63 7.40
C ALA A 70 0.89 -2.94 8.14
N LEU A 71 1.20 -1.95 8.94
CA LEU A 71 0.23 -1.02 9.50
C LEU A 71 0.20 0.21 8.60
N PHE A 72 -0.98 0.75 8.31
CA PHE A 72 -1.07 2.03 7.62
C PHE A 72 -2.18 2.90 8.19
N ALA A 73 -1.92 4.21 8.20
CA ALA A 73 -2.88 5.23 8.60
C ALA A 73 -3.36 5.99 7.36
N SER A 74 -4.64 6.37 7.34
CA SER A 74 -5.24 7.02 6.18
C SER A 74 -6.17 8.19 6.53
N LEU A 75 -6.39 9.08 5.55
CA LEU A 75 -7.31 10.20 5.66
C LEU A 75 -8.79 9.79 5.76
N GLY A 76 -9.10 8.50 5.60
CA GLY A 76 -10.40 7.93 5.91
C GLY A 76 -10.69 7.86 7.41
N ARG A 77 -9.78 8.36 8.26
CA ARG A 77 -9.75 8.14 9.71
C ARG A 77 -9.71 6.64 10.04
N ARG A 78 -8.84 5.91 9.32
CA ARG A 78 -8.62 4.48 9.52
C ARG A 78 -7.16 4.21 9.85
N LEU A 79 -6.96 3.30 10.79
CA LEU A 79 -5.71 2.59 11.01
C LEU A 79 -5.95 1.13 10.65
N SER A 80 -5.23 0.62 9.66
CA SER A 80 -5.50 -0.69 9.09
C SER A 80 -4.27 -1.58 9.17
N LEU A 81 -4.47 -2.83 9.62
CA LEU A 81 -3.47 -3.88 9.55
C LEU A 81 -3.65 -4.62 8.23
N PHE A 82 -2.58 -4.69 7.46
CA PHE A 82 -2.51 -5.29 6.14
C PHE A 82 -1.61 -6.51 6.16
N SER A 83 -2.12 -7.64 5.69
CA SER A 83 -1.34 -8.86 5.48
C SER A 83 -0.67 -8.79 4.11
N MET A 84 0.66 -8.74 4.08
CA MET A 84 1.41 -8.73 2.82
C MET A 84 1.43 -10.12 2.17
N THR A 85 1.07 -11.18 2.89
CA THR A 85 0.96 -12.54 2.34
C THR A 85 -0.34 -12.71 1.55
N THR A 86 -1.48 -12.29 2.13
CA THR A 86 -2.81 -12.42 1.50
C THR A 86 -3.20 -11.21 0.67
N ASN A 87 -2.40 -10.14 0.73
CA ASN A 87 -2.65 -8.85 0.10
C ASN A 87 -4.00 -8.25 0.47
N SER A 88 -4.38 -8.32 1.74
CA SER A 88 -5.67 -7.83 2.23
C SER A 88 -5.55 -7.12 3.58
N VAL A 89 -6.49 -6.21 3.83
CA VAL A 89 -6.69 -5.64 5.16
C VAL A 89 -7.35 -6.70 6.04
N VAL A 90 -6.74 -6.99 7.19
CA VAL A 90 -7.19 -8.02 8.14
C VAL A 90 -7.79 -7.43 9.41
N LEU A 91 -7.48 -6.18 9.73
CA LEU A 91 -8.05 -5.44 10.85
C LEU A 91 -8.15 -3.97 10.51
N GLU A 92 -9.22 -3.31 10.95
CA GLU A 92 -9.38 -1.86 10.85
C GLU A 92 -9.83 -1.27 12.19
N CYS A 93 -9.23 -0.13 12.53
CA CYS A 93 -9.61 0.68 13.68
C CYS A 93 -9.97 2.08 13.19
N ASN A 94 -11.06 2.64 13.72
CA ASN A 94 -11.40 4.04 13.48
C ASN A 94 -10.48 4.93 14.31
N LEU A 95 -9.93 5.96 13.66
CA LEU A 95 -9.21 7.03 14.32
C LEU A 95 -10.19 8.17 14.66
N PRO A 96 -9.95 8.93 15.74
CA PRO A 96 -10.77 10.09 16.11
C PRO A 96 -10.87 11.14 14.99
#